data_AF-A0A7X0WH46-F1
#
_entry.id   AF-A0A7X0WH46-F1
#
_cell.length_a   1.000
_cell.length_b   1.000
_cell.length_c   1.000
_cell.angle_alpha   90.00
_cell.angle_beta   90.00
_cell.angle_gamma   90.00
#
_symmetry.space_group_name_H-M   'P 1'
#
loop_
_entity.id
_entity.type
_entity.pdbx_description
1 polymer ?
#
loop_
_entity_poly.entity_id
_entity_poly.type
_entity_poly.pdbx_seq_one_letter_code
_entity_poly.pdbx_strand_id
1 'polypeptide(L)' 'MSNPEQHIQDLALEEVMGDRFGRYSKYIIQERALPDVRDGLKPVQRRILFAMNVEGNTA' A
#
# COMPACT_ATOMS: atom_id res chain seq x y z
N MET A 1 38.28 0.14 3.37
CA MET A 1 37.02 0.78 3.77
C MET A 1 36.44 1.46 2.53
N SER A 2 35.61 0.74 1.77
CA SER A 2 34.94 1.26 0.57
C SER A 2 33.66 1.96 1.00
N ASN A 3 33.64 3.30 0.90
CA ASN A 3 32.43 4.08 1.08
C ASN A 3 31.44 3.68 -0.04
N PRO A 4 30.23 3.16 0.24
CA PRO A 4 29.30 2.84 -0.82
C PRO A 4 28.94 4.17 -1.51
N GLU A 5 29.19 4.26 -2.81
CA GLU A 5 28.89 5.44 -3.60
C GLU A 5 27.43 5.85 -3.36
N GLN A 6 27.24 7.04 -2.80
CA GLN A 6 25.93 7.66 -2.70
C GLN A 6 25.48 7.97 -4.13
N HIS A 7 24.64 7.09 -4.69
CA HIS A 7 24.08 7.26 -6.02
C HIS A 7 23.01 8.36 -5.97
N ILE A 8 23.45 9.61 -6.02
CA ILE A 8 22.58 10.79 -6.06
C ILE A 8 21.97 10.85 -7.46
N GLN A 9 20.64 10.78 -7.52
CA GLN A 9 19.88 10.89 -8.77
C GLN A 9 19.34 12.32 -8.88
N ASP A 10 19.88 13.08 -9.83
CA ASP A 10 19.36 14.40 -10.18
C ASP A 10 18.18 14.22 -11.15
N LEU A 11 16.97 14.27 -10.61
CA LEU A 11 15.72 14.12 -11.36
C LEU A 11 14.90 15.41 -11.28
N ALA A 12 14.20 15.75 -12.35
CA ALA A 12 13.27 16.87 -12.34
C ALA A 12 12.09 16.57 -11.39
N LEU A 13 11.78 17.51 -10.50
CA LEU A 13 10.71 17.34 -9.49
C LEU A 13 9.37 16.98 -10.14
N GLU A 14 9.03 17.61 -11.26
CA GLU A 14 7.78 17.37 -11.99
C GLU A 14 7.62 15.92 -12.44
N GLU A 15 8.69 15.35 -13.00
CA GLU A 15 8.73 13.95 -13.46
C GLU A 15 8.58 12.99 -12.29
N VAL A 16 9.28 13.24 -11.19
CA VAL A 16 9.23 12.40 -9.98
C VAL A 16 7.85 12.47 -9.33
N MET A 17 7.25 13.65 -9.25
CA MET A 17 5.96 13.86 -8.61
C MET A 17 4.85 13.15 -9.38
N GLY A 18 4.78 13.31 -10.70
CA GLY A 18 3.76 12.65 -11.53
C GLY A 18 3.79 11.13 -11.40
N ASP A 19 4.97 10.52 -11.53
CA ASP A 19 5.13 9.07 -11.47
C ASP A 19 4.86 8.52 -10.05
N ARG A 20 5.46 9.10 -9.02
CA ARG A 20 5.26 8.62 -7.64
C ARG A 20 3.84 8.83 -7.16
N PHE A 21 3.24 9.98 -7.49
CA PHE A 21 1.86 10.26 -7.13
C PHE A 21 0.88 9.32 -7.85
N GLY A 22 1.09 9.06 -9.14
CA GLY A 22 0.27 8.12 -9.90
C GLY A 22 0.34 6.70 -9.33
N ARG A 23 1.54 6.20 -9.04
CA ARG A 23 1.74 4.88 -8.42
C ARG A 23 1.10 4.78 -7.04
N TYR A 24 1.27 5.80 -6.20
CA TYR A 24 0.66 5.83 -4.88
C TYR A 24 -0.87 5.92 -4.96
N SER A 25 -1.41 6.77 -5.83
CA SER A 25 -2.86 6.96 -5.99
C SER A 25 -3.53 5.68 -6.49
N LYS A 26 -2.92 4.99 -7.47
CA LYS A 26 -3.40 3.68 -7.93
C LYS A 26 -3.49 2.67 -6.78
N TYR A 27 -2.42 2.55 -5.98
CA TYR A 27 -2.40 1.65 -4.83
C TYR A 27 -3.49 2.00 -3.82
N ILE A 28 -3.68 3.29 -3.50
CA ILE A 28 -4.71 3.73 -2.56
C ILE A 28 -6.11 3.39 -3.05
N ILE A 29 -6.40 3.61 -4.33
CA ILE A 29 -7.71 3.32 -4.91
C ILE A 29 -8.04 1.83 -4.82
N GLN A 30 -7.09 0.97 -5.20
CA GLN A 30 -7.31 -0.48 -5.29
C GLN A 30 -7.27 -1.18 -3.92
N GLU A 31 -6.33 -0.82 -3.04
CA GLU A 31 -6.00 -1.60 -1.85
C GLU A 31 -6.43 -0.95 -0.53
N ARG A 32 -7.08 0.22 -0.57
CA ARG A 32 -7.47 0.94 0.64
C ARG A 32 -8.86 1.57 0.58
N ALA A 33 -9.15 2.30 -0.50
CA ALA A 33 -10.35 3.14 -0.57
C ALA A 33 -11.62 2.36 -0.91
N LEU A 34 -11.53 1.48 -1.92
CA LEU A 34 -12.70 0.75 -2.43
C LEU A 34 -12.88 -0.61 -1.73
N PRO A 35 -14.12 -0.98 -1.36
CA PRO A 35 -14.43 -2.32 -0.90
C PRO A 35 -14.40 -3.33 -2.07
N ASP A 36 -14.12 -4.60 -1.76
CA ASP A 36 -14.21 -5.67 -2.75
C ASP A 36 -15.69 -5.99 -3.03
N VAL A 37 -16.06 -6.20 -4.29
CA VAL A 37 -17.45 -6.47 -4.71
C VAL A 37 -17.98 -7.80 -4.17
N ARG A 38 -17.11 -8.76 -3.90
CA ARG A 38 -17.51 -10.12 -3.50
C ARG A 38 -18.02 -10.18 -2.06
N ASP A 39 -17.40 -9.40 -1.17
CA ASP A 39 -17.67 -9.42 0.27
C ASP A 39 -18.10 -8.05 0.83
N GLY A 40 -17.95 -6.96 0.07
CA GLY A 40 -18.21 -5.60 0.51
C GLY A 40 -17.21 -5.07 1.54
N LEU A 41 -16.15 -5.82 1.85
CA LEU A 41 -15.21 -5.50 2.92
C LEU A 41 -14.00 -4.73 2.41
N LYS A 42 -13.59 -3.73 3.20
CA LYS A 42 -12.30 -3.06 3.04
C LYS A 42 -11.17 -4.00 3.46
N PRO A 43 -9.95 -3.86 2.88
CA PRO A 43 -8.82 -4.72 3.22
C PRO A 43 -8.46 -4.78 4.71
N VAL A 44 -8.64 -3.68 5.46
CA VAL A 44 -8.40 -3.67 6.91
C VAL A 44 -9.40 -4.55 7.67
N GLN A 45 -10.67 -4.55 7.26
CA GLN A 45 -11.72 -5.35 7.90
C GLN A 45 -11.46 -6.84 7.70
N ARG A 46 -11.06 -7.24 6.48
CA ARG A 46 -10.69 -8.63 6.17
C ARG A 46 -9.55 -9.14 7.05
N ARG A 47 -8.52 -8.30 7.29
CA ARG A 47 -7.39 -8.67 8.16
C ARG A 47 -7.81 -8.82 9.63
N ILE A 48 -8.69 -7.95 10.12
CA ILE A 48 -9.23 -8.05 11.49
C ILE A 48 -10.01 -9.35 11.65
N LEU A 49 -10.96 -9.63 10.75
CA LEU A 49 -11.77 -10.85 10.82
C LEU A 49 -10.90 -12.11 10.70
N PHE A 50 -9.89 -12.09 9.82
CA PHE A 50 -8.95 -13.20 9.70
C PHE A 50 -8.15 -13.41 10.99
N ALA A 51 -7.62 -12.34 11.60
CA ALA A 51 -6.89 -12.42 12.87
C ALA A 51 -7.78 -12.96 13.99
N MET A 52 -9.01 -12.46 14.12
CA MET A 52 -9.98 -12.95 15.10
C MET A 52 -10.26 -14.45 14.93
N ASN A 53 -10.40 -14.92 13.68
CA ASN A 53 -10.59 -16.33 13.37
C ASN A 53 -9.35 -17.18 13.70
N VAL A 54 -8.16 -16.68 13.45
CA VAL A 54 -6.89 -17.37 13.79
C VAL A 54 -6.68 -17.46 15.30
N GLU A 55 -7.05 -16.42 16.05
CA GLU A 55 -6.92 -16.36 17.51
C GLU A 55 -8.03 -17.13 18.25
N GLY A 56 -9.07 -17.58 17.55
CA GLY A 56 -10.23 -18.23 18.17
C GLY A 56 -11.18 -17.27 18.91
N ASN A 57 -11.04 -15.96 18.67
CA ASN A 57 -11.87 -14.88 19.22
C ASN A 57 -13.17 -14.70 18.42
N THR A 58 -13.82 -15.81 18.06
CA THR A 58 -15.04 -15.85 17.23
C THR A 58 -16.28 -16.32 17.99
N ALA A 59 -16.13 -16.64 19.28
CA ALA A 59 -17.20 -17.14 20.15
C ALA A 59 -18.10 -16.02 20.68
#